data_AF-A0A367KK51-F1
#
_entry.id   AF-A0A367KK51-F1
#
_cell.length_a   1.000
_cell.length_b   1.000
_cell.length_c   1.000
_cell.angle_alpha   90.00
_cell.angle_beta   90.00
_cell.angle_gamma   90.00
#
_symmetry.space_group_name_H-M   'P 1'
#
loop_
_entity.id
_entity.type
_entity.pdbx_description
1 polymer ?
#
loop_
_entity_poly.entity_id
_entity_poly.type
_entity_poly.pdbx_seq_one_letter_code
_entity_poly.pdbx_strand_id
1 'polypeptide(L)'
;MNTVSFSKFKDWYNIWSKQNEKGTQCLTQQELGQPSTELEEIVNKLRQALDTMLEEYVAIVSQLGLEETLEQDSAENIPSQVILMRNCVNMYDQEFMECIKGIVCDKGFATQQHLYGSIALWKSESYLDDEVQQQIKQLN
;
A
#
# COMPACT_ATOMS: atom_id res chain seq x y z
N MET A 1 4.20 30.68 -6.39
CA MET A 1 4.47 29.24 -6.44
C MET A 1 3.54 28.59 -5.44
N ASN A 2 2.57 27.80 -5.89
CA ASN A 2 1.72 27.04 -4.97
C ASN A 2 2.58 25.93 -4.38
N THR A 3 2.82 25.98 -3.08
CA THR A 3 3.50 24.89 -2.37
C THR A 3 2.51 23.73 -2.30
N VAL A 4 2.76 22.68 -3.06
CA VAL A 4 1.94 21.46 -2.99
C VAL A 4 2.25 20.76 -1.68
N SER A 5 1.20 20.44 -0.91
CA SER A 5 1.33 19.72 0.36
C SER A 5 1.25 18.22 0.13
N PHE A 6 2.16 17.46 0.75
CA PHE A 6 2.18 15.99 0.70
C PHE A 6 1.61 15.35 1.97
N SER A 7 1.10 16.16 2.91
CA SER A 7 0.68 15.73 4.24
C SER A 7 -0.41 14.66 4.19
N LYS A 8 -1.41 14.82 3.31
CA LYS A 8 -2.53 13.88 3.21
C LYS A 8 -2.06 12.52 2.69
N PHE A 9 -1.19 12.49 1.68
CA PHE A 9 -0.58 11.25 1.19
C PHE A 9 0.18 10.52 2.31
N LYS A 10 1.00 11.26 3.08
CA LYS A 10 1.76 10.72 4.21
C LYS A 10 0.86 10.14 5.29
N ASP A 11 -0.24 10.81 5.62
CA ASP A 11 -1.20 10.32 6.62
C ASP A 11 -1.81 8.98 6.20
N TRP A 12 -2.20 8.86 4.93
CA TRP A 12 -2.75 7.61 4.39
C TRP A 12 -1.72 6.51 4.27
N TYR A 13 -0.47 6.84 3.93
CA TYR A 13 0.64 5.91 3.99
C TYR A 13 0.85 5.34 5.41
N ASN A 14 0.80 6.20 6.43
CA ASN A 14 0.92 5.76 7.82
C ASN A 14 -0.24 4.87 8.25
N ILE A 15 -1.46 5.15 7.77
CA ILE A 15 -2.62 4.28 7.99
C ILE A 15 -2.38 2.93 7.34
N TRP A 16 -1.97 2.91 6.07
CA TRP A 16 -1.67 1.69 5.32
C TRP A 16 -0.64 0.83 6.07
N SER A 17 0.49 1.43 6.47
CA SER A 17 1.58 0.73 7.17
C SER A 17 1.09 0.08 8.47
N LYS A 18 0.30 0.80 9.27
CA LYS A 18 -0.30 0.27 10.51
C LYS A 18 -1.27 -0.88 10.25
N GLN A 19 -2.09 -0.80 9.20
CA GLN A 19 -3.01 -1.89 8.86
C GLN A 19 -2.24 -3.11 8.35
N ASN A 20 -1.15 -2.90 7.60
CA ASN A 20 -0.31 -3.99 7.11
C ASN A 20 0.34 -4.78 8.26
N GLU A 21 0.84 -4.08 9.28
CA GLU A 21 1.35 -4.70 10.52
C GLU A 21 0.25 -5.48 11.25
N LYS A 22 -0.96 -4.91 11.37
CA LYS A 22 -2.10 -5.58 11.99
C LYS A 22 -2.52 -6.83 11.24
N GLY A 23 -2.53 -6.81 9.90
CA GLY A 23 -2.86 -7.99 9.09
C GLY A 23 -1.88 -9.13 9.34
N THR A 24 -0.58 -8.82 9.47
CA THR A 24 0.43 -9.82 9.86
C THR A 24 0.13 -10.44 11.23
N GLN A 25 -0.25 -9.63 12.22
CA GLN A 25 -0.60 -10.11 13.56
C GLN A 25 -1.86 -10.97 13.53
N CYS A 26 -2.91 -10.50 12.86
CA CYS A 26 -4.18 -11.21 12.69
C CYS A 26 -3.97 -12.58 12.05
N LEU A 27 -3.21 -12.64 10.94
CA LEU A 27 -2.86 -13.91 10.29
C LEU A 27 -2.07 -14.85 11.21
N THR A 28 -1.14 -14.32 12.01
CA THR A 28 -0.35 -15.15 12.93
C THR A 28 -1.20 -15.78 14.04
N GLN A 29 -2.31 -15.14 14.40
CA GLN A 29 -3.24 -15.59 15.45
C GLN A 29 -4.45 -16.35 14.87
N GLN A 30 -4.50 -16.52 13.55
CA GLN A 30 -5.64 -17.09 12.86
C GLN A 30 -5.88 -18.56 13.23
N GLU A 31 -7.11 -18.86 13.64
CA GLU A 31 -7.56 -20.23 13.81
C GLU A 31 -7.89 -20.88 12.46
N LEU A 32 -7.45 -22.13 12.27
CA LEU A 32 -7.71 -22.87 11.04
C LEU A 32 -9.20 -23.15 10.84
N GLY A 33 -9.64 -23.07 9.59
CA GLY A 33 -11.02 -23.33 9.19
C GLY A 33 -12.05 -22.30 9.67
N GLN A 34 -11.61 -21.26 10.39
CA GLN A 34 -12.47 -20.14 10.78
C GLN A 34 -12.24 -18.96 9.84
N PRO A 35 -13.31 -18.25 9.41
CA PRO A 35 -13.15 -16.96 8.75
C PRO A 35 -12.64 -15.92 9.75
N SER A 36 -12.09 -14.81 9.26
CA SER A 36 -11.69 -13.68 10.10
C SER A 36 -12.26 -12.38 9.60
N THR A 37 -13.26 -11.89 10.31
CA THR A 37 -13.88 -10.58 10.08
C THR A 37 -12.87 -9.46 10.33
N GLU A 38 -11.94 -9.65 11.28
CA GLU A 38 -10.87 -8.68 11.53
C GLU A 38 -9.93 -8.55 10.33
N LEU A 39 -9.55 -9.69 9.72
CA LEU A 39 -8.71 -9.69 8.53
C LEU A 39 -9.42 -9.03 7.35
N GLU A 40 -10.72 -9.29 7.18
CA GLU A 40 -11.55 -8.64 6.17
C GLU A 40 -11.59 -7.12 6.35
N GLU A 41 -11.79 -6.62 7.58
CA GLU A 41 -11.75 -5.20 7.89
C GLU A 41 -10.38 -4.56 7.61
N ILE A 42 -9.30 -5.25 7.96
CA ILE A 42 -7.93 -4.80 7.70
C ILE A 42 -7.71 -4.62 6.20
N VAL A 43 -8.12 -5.59 5.40
CA VAL A 43 -7.99 -5.53 3.94
C VAL A 43 -8.83 -4.42 3.31
N ASN A 44 -10.06 -4.23 3.79
CA ASN A 44 -10.88 -3.12 3.33
C ASN A 44 -10.23 -1.75 3.63
N LYS A 45 -9.60 -1.60 4.80
CA LYS A 45 -8.86 -0.38 5.16
C LYS A 45 -7.58 -0.21 4.33
N LEU A 46 -6.87 -1.29 4.02
CA LEU A 46 -5.71 -1.24 3.13
C LEU A 46 -6.10 -0.77 1.73
N ARG A 47 -7.19 -1.30 1.18
CA ARG A 47 -7.74 -0.86 -0.11
C ARG A 47 -8.09 0.62 -0.09
N GLN A 48 -8.85 1.06 0.92
CA GLN A 48 -9.22 2.47 1.07
C GLN A 48 -8.00 3.39 1.14
N ALA A 49 -6.97 2.98 1.89
CA ALA A 49 -5.75 3.76 2.00
C ALA A 49 -5.02 3.86 0.66
N LEU A 50 -4.95 2.76 -0.10
CA LEU A 50 -4.38 2.74 -1.44
C LEU A 50 -5.14 3.63 -2.42
N ASP A 51 -6.47 3.47 -2.49
CA ASP A 51 -7.33 4.27 -3.37
C ASP A 51 -7.13 5.77 -3.08
N THR A 52 -7.08 6.15 -1.80
CA THR A 52 -6.88 7.54 -1.41
C THR A 52 -5.46 8.03 -1.71
N MET A 53 -4.43 7.20 -1.52
CA MET A 53 -3.05 7.55 -1.91
C MET A 53 -2.93 7.76 -3.43
N LEU A 54 -3.62 6.95 -4.23
CA LEU A 54 -3.66 7.09 -5.69
C LEU A 54 -4.38 8.38 -6.11
N GLU A 55 -5.54 8.67 -5.52
CA GLU A 55 -6.27 9.92 -5.76
C GLU A 55 -5.40 11.15 -5.46
N GLU A 56 -4.70 11.14 -4.31
CA GLU A 56 -3.79 12.22 -3.93
C GLU A 56 -2.61 12.35 -4.88
N TYR A 57 -2.04 11.23 -5.31
CA TYR A 57 -0.97 11.21 -6.32
C TYR A 57 -1.44 11.86 -7.63
N VAL A 58 -2.58 11.42 -8.18
CA VAL A 58 -3.14 11.97 -9.42
C VAL A 58 -3.43 13.47 -9.27
N ALA A 59 -4.01 13.89 -8.14
CA ALA A 59 -4.30 15.30 -7.88
C ALA A 59 -3.03 16.16 -7.84
N ILE A 60 -1.97 15.67 -7.19
CA ILE A 60 -0.68 16.36 -7.07
C ILE A 60 0.02 16.44 -8.42
N VAL A 61 0.05 15.34 -9.18
CA VAL A 61 0.59 15.30 -10.54
C VAL A 61 -0.10 16.34 -11.42
N SER A 62 -1.44 16.44 -11.32
CA SER A 62 -2.21 17.37 -12.13
C SER A 62 -2.03 18.83 -11.74
N GLN A 63 -1.94 19.12 -10.44
CA GLN A 63 -1.62 20.48 -9.96
C GLN A 63 -0.25 20.96 -10.42
N LEU A 64 0.70 20.04 -10.61
CA LEU A 64 2.05 20.33 -11.06
C LEU A 64 2.18 20.31 -12.60
N GLY A 65 1.15 19.88 -13.33
CA GLY A 65 1.18 19.76 -14.79
C GLY A 65 2.18 18.71 -15.28
N LEU A 66 2.35 17.61 -14.53
CA LEU A 66 3.35 16.58 -14.78
C LEU A 66 2.81 15.35 -15.54
N GLU A 67 1.53 15.34 -15.92
CA GLU A 67 0.86 14.20 -16.57
C GLU A 67 1.64 13.69 -17.79
N GLU A 68 1.94 14.57 -18.75
CA GLU A 68 2.67 14.21 -19.98
C GLU A 68 4.15 13.86 -19.74
N THR A 69 4.76 14.44 -18.68
CA THR A 69 6.17 14.20 -18.34
C THR A 69 6.37 12.83 -17.69
N LEU A 70 5.39 12.37 -16.93
CA LEU A 70 5.39 11.04 -16.31
C LEU A 70 5.18 9.91 -17.32
N GLU A 71 4.46 10.17 -18.42
CA GLU A 71 4.29 9.21 -19.52
C GLU A 71 5.57 9.03 -20.36
N GLN A 72 6.42 10.04 -20.42
CA GLN A 72 7.65 10.04 -21.23
C GLN A 72 8.89 9.50 -20.48
N ASP A 73 8.73 9.06 -19.23
CA ASP A 73 9.78 8.54 -18.33
C ASP A 73 11.03 9.47 -18.20
N SER A 74 10.87 10.77 -18.49
CA SER A 74 11.93 11.76 -18.33
C SER A 74 12.00 12.23 -16.87
N ALA A 75 12.89 11.64 -16.09
CA ALA A 75 13.02 11.93 -14.65
C ALA A 75 13.61 13.32 -14.34
N GLU A 76 14.18 14.03 -15.31
CA GLU A 76 15.02 15.22 -15.07
C GLU A 76 14.28 16.43 -14.48
N ASN A 77 12.94 16.46 -14.51
CA ASN A 77 12.13 17.59 -14.00
C ASN A 77 11.02 17.18 -13.02
N ILE A 78 10.99 15.92 -12.58
CA ILE A 78 9.95 15.43 -11.67
C ILE A 78 10.43 15.63 -10.22
N PRO A 79 9.63 16.29 -9.34
CA PRO A 79 9.99 16.41 -7.93
C PRO A 79 10.18 15.03 -7.29
N SER A 80 11.24 14.88 -6.49
CA SER A 80 11.56 13.62 -5.78
C SER A 80 10.37 13.05 -4.99
N GLN A 81 9.55 13.93 -4.43
CA GLN A 81 8.34 13.56 -3.68
C GLN A 81 7.30 12.88 -4.57
N VAL A 82 7.13 13.35 -5.81
CA VAL A 82 6.21 12.77 -6.79
C VAL A 82 6.72 11.40 -7.25
N ILE A 83 8.04 11.25 -7.42
CA ILE A 83 8.68 9.94 -7.71
C ILE A 83 8.43 8.96 -6.57
N LEU A 84 8.58 9.40 -5.32
CA LEU A 84 8.31 8.56 -4.14
C LEU A 84 6.85 8.13 -4.07
N MET A 85 5.91 9.05 -4.34
CA MET A 85 4.49 8.72 -4.40
C MET A 85 4.18 7.71 -5.51
N ARG A 86 4.74 7.93 -6.72
CA ARG A 86 4.62 6.99 -7.86
C ARG A 86 5.10 5.59 -7.45
N ASN A 87 6.26 5.50 -6.82
CA ASN A 87 6.81 4.22 -6.36
C ASN A 87 5.86 3.56 -5.35
N CYS A 88 5.32 4.30 -4.38
CA CYS A 88 4.37 3.74 -3.42
C CYS A 88 3.10 3.21 -4.09
N VAL A 89 2.44 4.00 -4.94
CA VAL A 89 1.17 3.61 -5.55
C VAL A 89 1.36 2.47 -6.56
N ASN A 90 2.45 2.48 -7.31
CA ASN A 90 2.80 1.41 -8.25
C ASN A 90 3.21 0.12 -7.55
N MET A 91 3.76 0.18 -6.33
CA MET A 91 4.14 -1.03 -5.60
C MET A 91 2.95 -1.74 -4.95
N TYR A 92 1.91 -0.97 -4.62
CA TYR A 92 0.65 -1.52 -4.12
C TYR A 92 -0.33 -1.88 -5.24
N ASP A 93 0.19 -2.07 -6.46
CA ASP A 93 -0.51 -2.51 -7.66
C ASP A 93 -1.59 -3.58 -7.38
N GLN A 94 -2.55 -3.64 -8.31
CA GLN A 94 -3.50 -4.72 -8.49
C GLN A 94 -2.99 -6.12 -8.07
N GLU A 95 -1.75 -6.51 -8.36
CA GLU A 95 -1.15 -7.79 -7.94
C GLU A 95 -1.08 -7.97 -6.41
N PHE A 96 -0.67 -6.94 -5.66
CA PHE A 96 -0.68 -6.94 -4.19
C PHE A 96 -2.09 -7.14 -3.66
N MET A 97 -3.05 -6.39 -4.22
CA MET A 97 -4.45 -6.46 -3.83
C MET A 97 -5.12 -7.78 -4.22
N GLU A 98 -4.70 -8.42 -5.31
CA GLU A 98 -5.13 -9.74 -5.73
C GLU A 98 -4.58 -10.85 -4.81
N CYS A 99 -3.30 -10.75 -4.41
CA CYS A 99 -2.70 -11.65 -3.42
C CYS A 99 -3.46 -11.59 -2.10
N ILE A 100 -3.70 -10.38 -1.58
CA ILE A 100 -4.48 -10.15 -0.36
C ILE A 100 -5.91 -10.72 -0.48
N LYS A 101 -6.57 -10.52 -1.63
CA LYS A 101 -7.92 -11.06 -1.86
C LYS A 101 -7.94 -12.59 -1.79
N GLY A 102 -6.91 -13.26 -2.30
CA GLY A 102 -6.76 -14.71 -2.18
C GLY A 102 -6.60 -15.18 -0.73
N ILE A 103 -5.94 -14.38 0.10
CA ILE A 103 -5.75 -14.65 1.53
C ILE A 103 -7.07 -14.54 2.32
N VAL A 104 -7.97 -13.62 1.93
CA VAL A 104 -9.19 -13.30 2.69
C VAL A 104 -10.45 -14.03 2.23
N CYS A 105 -10.36 -14.90 1.20
CA CYS A 105 -11.54 -15.65 0.74
C CYS A 105 -12.26 -16.38 1.89
N ASP A 106 -13.60 -16.24 1.92
CA ASP A 106 -14.56 -16.50 3.01
C ASP A 106 -14.57 -17.90 3.66
N LYS A 107 -13.62 -18.78 3.34
CA LYS A 107 -13.56 -20.16 3.82
C LYS A 107 -12.50 -20.41 4.90
N GLY A 108 -11.74 -19.39 5.28
CA GLY A 108 -10.63 -19.52 6.23
C GLY A 108 -9.49 -20.42 5.72
N PHE A 109 -8.43 -20.58 6.51
CA PHE A 109 -7.28 -21.39 6.12
C PHE A 109 -7.50 -22.87 6.46
N ALA A 110 -7.59 -23.72 5.45
CA ALA A 110 -7.83 -25.16 5.63
C ALA A 110 -6.62 -25.92 6.22
N THR A 111 -5.39 -25.41 6.05
CA THR A 111 -4.17 -26.07 6.51
C THR A 111 -3.18 -25.06 7.09
N GLN A 112 -2.31 -25.53 8.00
CA GLN A 112 -1.19 -24.73 8.51
C GLN A 112 -0.26 -24.27 7.37
N GLN A 113 -0.05 -25.11 6.35
CA GLN A 113 0.80 -24.76 5.21
C GLN A 113 0.22 -23.60 4.39
N HIS A 114 -1.08 -23.58 4.15
CA HIS A 114 -1.74 -22.45 3.51
C HIS A 114 -1.60 -21.17 4.34
N LEU A 115 -1.81 -21.26 5.66
CA LEU A 115 -1.67 -20.13 6.55
C LEU A 115 -0.25 -19.56 6.56
N TYR A 116 0.77 -20.41 6.70
CA TYR A 116 2.18 -19.97 6.66
C TYR A 116 2.56 -19.38 5.30
N GLY A 117 2.09 -19.96 4.20
CA GLY A 117 2.28 -19.42 2.85
C GLY A 117 1.67 -18.02 2.73
N SER A 118 0.46 -17.82 3.22
CA SER A 118 -0.20 -16.51 3.22
C SER A 118 0.48 -15.48 4.12
N ILE A 119 0.98 -15.87 5.30
CA ILE A 119 1.79 -14.98 6.16
C ILE A 119 3.08 -14.58 5.44
N ALA A 120 3.75 -15.52 4.77
CA ALA A 120 4.97 -15.25 4.04
C ALA A 120 4.72 -14.27 2.89
N LEU A 121 3.67 -14.50 2.09
CA LEU A 121 3.24 -13.60 1.03
C LEU A 121 2.89 -12.20 1.57
N TRP A 122 2.10 -12.12 2.64
CA TRP A 122 1.74 -10.83 3.24
C TRP A 122 2.98 -10.01 3.66
N LYS A 123 4.01 -10.67 4.18
CA LYS A 123 5.26 -10.03 4.61
C LYS A 123 6.19 -9.70 3.44
N SER A 124 6.31 -10.59 2.46
CA SER A 124 7.20 -10.37 1.30
C SER A 124 6.65 -9.29 0.38
N GLU A 125 5.32 -9.27 0.21
CA GLU A 125 4.65 -8.37 -0.73
C GLU A 125 4.51 -6.93 -0.20
N SER A 126 4.87 -6.64 1.06
CA SER A 126 4.93 -5.26 1.57
C SER A 126 6.19 -4.50 1.12
N TYR A 127 6.67 -4.78 -0.10
CA TYR A 127 7.98 -4.55 -0.73
C TYR A 127 8.65 -3.17 -0.62
N LEU A 128 8.11 -2.19 0.10
CA LEU A 128 8.79 -0.92 0.26
C LEU A 128 10.13 -1.12 0.95
N ASP A 129 11.20 -0.92 0.18
CA ASP A 129 12.56 -0.81 0.69
C ASP A 129 12.55 0.12 1.90
N ASP A 130 13.21 -0.30 2.97
CA ASP A 130 13.32 0.47 4.21
C ASP A 130 13.78 1.91 3.93
N GLU A 131 14.59 2.10 2.89
CA GLU A 131 15.01 3.42 2.41
C GLU A 131 13.83 4.28 1.93
N VAL A 132 12.94 3.73 1.10
CA VAL A 132 11.76 4.45 0.60
C VAL A 132 10.81 4.77 1.76
N GLN A 133 10.63 3.84 2.71
CA GLN A 133 9.83 4.09 3.90
C GLN A 133 10.37 5.24 4.75
N GLN A 134 11.70 5.32 4.89
CA GLN A 134 12.34 6.42 5.62
C GLN A 134 12.20 7.75 4.89
N GLN A 135 12.34 7.77 3.57
CA GLN A 135 12.17 8.98 2.77
C GLN A 135 10.73 9.52 2.88
N ILE A 136 9.72 8.64 2.87
CA ILE A 136 8.31 9.05 3.08
C ILE A 136 8.08 9.63 4.47
N LYS A 137 8.68 9.04 5.50
CA LYS A 137 8.57 9.56 6.88
C LYS A 137 9.15 10.98 7.02
N GLN A 138 10.08 11.36 6.15
CA GLN A 138 10.72 12.67 6.12
C GLN A 138 10.01 13.69 5.20
N LEU A 139 8.97 13.29 4.45
CA LEU A 139 8.15 14.22 3.68
C LEU A 139 7.44 15.22 4.61
N ASN A 140 7.58 16.51 4.33
CA ASN A 140 6.89 17.61 5.01
C ASN A 140 5.78 18.16 4.11
#